data_AF-A0A967AAB3-F1
#
_entry.id   AF-A0A967AAB3-F1
#
_cell.length_a   1.000
_cell.length_b   1.000
_cell.length_c   1.000
_cell.angle_alpha   90.00
_cell.angle_beta   90.00
_cell.angle_gamma   90.00
#
_symmetry.space_group_name_H-M   'P 1'
#
loop_
_entity.id
_entity.type
_entity.pdbx_description
1 polymer ?
#
loop_
_entity_poly.entity_id
_entity_poly.type
_entity_poly.pdbx_seq_one_letter_code
_entity_poly.pdbx_strand_id
1 'polypeptide(L)'
;MNMIDHITHGSMGIAQRVSSSLSVDPHWSMRTAQVDNQFNSLKLQGATETREQLIQAGQEFEAYFISYLLKVMRETVPEGALANKQGAYFYSFYDQEIGTRAAQSGGLGIAKMVQEYAEKYVPVSSAEGSSSSG
;
A
#
# COMPACT_ATOMS: atom_id res chain seq x y z
N MET A 1 -15.77 -89.09 -36.91
CA MET A 1 -17.23 -88.94 -37.05
C MET A 1 -17.71 -88.08 -35.88
N ASN A 2 -18.20 -86.87 -36.04
CA ASN A 2 -18.33 -86.01 -37.24
C ASN A 2 -17.53 -84.71 -37.01
N MET A 3 -16.98 -83.94 -37.96
CA MET A 3 -17.35 -83.55 -39.34
C MET A 3 -18.51 -82.55 -39.46
N ILE A 4 -18.14 -81.28 -39.73
CA ILE A 4 -18.66 -80.38 -40.79
C ILE A 4 -20.10 -79.85 -40.60
N ASP A 5 -20.42 -78.55 -40.67
CA ASP A 5 -19.63 -77.33 -41.02
C ASP A 5 -19.88 -76.18 -39.97
N HIS A 6 -19.89 -74.85 -40.18
CA HIS A 6 -19.92 -73.93 -41.33
C HIS A 6 -19.19 -72.59 -41.04
N ILE A 7 -19.12 -71.68 -42.02
CA ILE A 7 -18.33 -70.44 -42.05
C ILE A 7 -19.23 -69.15 -42.16
N THR A 8 -18.62 -67.98 -41.93
CA THR A 8 -19.07 -66.58 -42.24
C THR A 8 -20.26 -66.00 -41.46
N HIS A 9 -20.41 -64.67 -41.25
CA HIS A 9 -19.67 -63.45 -41.67
C HIS A 9 -19.45 -62.49 -40.47
N GLY A 10 -18.56 -61.49 -40.58
CA GLY A 10 -18.07 -60.70 -39.43
C GLY A 10 -18.56 -59.24 -39.28
N SER A 11 -18.12 -58.62 -38.18
CA SER A 11 -18.03 -57.17 -37.92
C SER A 11 -16.92 -56.98 -36.86
N MET A 12 -15.76 -56.39 -37.14
CA MET A 12 -15.51 -54.93 -37.14
C MET A 12 -16.07 -54.23 -35.89
N GLY A 13 -15.18 -53.75 -35.02
CA GLY A 13 -15.53 -53.19 -33.70
C GLY A 13 -14.31 -52.82 -32.85
N ILE A 14 -13.47 -51.91 -33.33
CA ILE A 14 -12.32 -51.38 -32.58
C ILE A 14 -12.77 -50.63 -31.30
N ALA A 15 -12.29 -51.09 -30.14
CA ALA A 15 -12.54 -50.46 -28.84
C ALA A 15 -11.27 -50.37 -27.98
N GLN A 16 -10.12 -50.11 -28.62
CA GLN A 16 -8.85 -49.90 -27.92
C GLN A 16 -8.89 -48.55 -27.19
N ARG A 17 -9.39 -48.56 -25.94
CA ARG A 17 -9.46 -47.38 -25.06
C ARG A 17 -8.05 -46.86 -24.77
N VAL A 18 -7.60 -45.89 -25.57
CA VAL A 18 -6.41 -45.10 -25.29
C VAL A 18 -6.66 -44.32 -24.01
N SER A 19 -6.10 -44.80 -22.90
CA SER A 19 -6.04 -44.06 -21.63
C SER A 19 -4.94 -43.00 -21.72
N SER A 20 -5.12 -42.01 -22.59
CA SER A 20 -4.30 -40.80 -22.58
C SER A 20 -4.58 -40.02 -21.32
N SER A 21 -3.77 -40.23 -20.28
CA SER A 21 -3.64 -39.26 -19.20
C SER A 21 -3.30 -37.91 -19.82
N LEU A 22 -4.19 -36.94 -19.69
CA LEU A 22 -3.96 -35.58 -20.17
C LEU A 22 -2.83 -34.96 -19.35
N SER A 23 -1.60 -35.05 -19.87
CA SER A 23 -0.45 -34.30 -19.36
C SER A 23 -0.77 -32.82 -19.50
N VAL A 24 -1.16 -32.19 -18.40
CA VAL A 24 -1.43 -30.75 -18.35
C VAL A 24 -0.10 -30.03 -18.50
N ASP A 25 0.17 -29.51 -19.69
CA ASP A 25 1.41 -28.79 -20.00
C ASP A 25 1.56 -27.56 -19.07
N PRO A 26 2.56 -27.50 -18.16
CA PRO A 26 2.50 -26.58 -17.02
C PRO A 26 2.64 -25.08 -17.35
N HIS A 27 2.89 -24.70 -18.59
CA HIS A 27 3.28 -23.33 -18.98
C HIS A 27 2.23 -22.25 -18.64
N TRP A 28 0.97 -22.61 -18.37
CA TRP A 28 -0.05 -21.67 -17.90
C TRP A 28 0.10 -21.29 -16.42
N SER A 29 0.58 -22.18 -15.54
CA SER A 29 0.67 -21.93 -14.10
C SER A 29 1.83 -20.99 -13.72
N MET A 30 2.91 -21.03 -14.50
CA MET A 30 3.99 -20.03 -14.40
C MET A 30 3.47 -18.62 -14.69
N ARG A 31 2.51 -18.49 -15.61
CA ARG A 31 1.95 -17.20 -16.04
C ARG A 31 1.01 -16.60 -15.00
N THR A 32 0.20 -17.42 -14.31
CA THR A 32 -0.65 -16.93 -13.21
C THR A 32 0.21 -16.44 -12.05
N ALA A 33 1.18 -17.24 -11.59
CA ALA A 33 2.10 -16.85 -10.51
C ALA A 33 2.88 -15.55 -10.83
N GLN A 34 3.26 -15.34 -12.09
CA GLN A 34 3.90 -14.09 -12.53
C GLN A 34 2.94 -12.89 -12.49
N VAL A 35 1.65 -13.07 -12.77
CA VAL A 35 0.62 -12.01 -12.64
C VAL A 35 0.32 -11.71 -11.17
N ASP A 36 0.17 -12.74 -10.34
CA ASP A 36 -0.11 -12.59 -8.90
C ASP A 36 1.02 -11.83 -8.18
N ASN A 37 2.28 -12.13 -8.52
CA ASN A 37 3.45 -11.41 -8.00
C ASN A 37 3.47 -9.94 -8.43
N GLN A 38 3.12 -9.61 -9.68
CA GLN A 38 3.00 -8.22 -10.16
C GLN A 38 1.85 -7.48 -9.45
N PHE A 39 0.72 -8.15 -9.23
CA PHE A 39 -0.43 -7.54 -8.55
C PHE A 39 -0.14 -7.25 -7.06
N ASN A 40 0.57 -8.14 -6.38
CA ASN A 40 1.00 -7.93 -5.01
C ASN A 40 2.07 -6.82 -4.90
N SER A 41 3.00 -6.69 -5.85
CA SER A 41 3.99 -5.60 -5.82
C SER A 41 3.36 -4.22 -6.03
N LEU A 42 2.35 -4.10 -6.91
CA LEU A 42 1.58 -2.87 -7.09
C LEU A 42 0.80 -2.46 -5.82
N LYS A 43 0.21 -3.42 -5.11
CA LYS A 43 -0.44 -3.15 -3.80
C LYS A 43 0.55 -2.67 -2.75
N LEU A 44 1.73 -3.29 -2.69
CA LEU A 44 2.81 -2.90 -1.78
C LEU A 44 3.31 -1.48 -2.05
N GLN A 45 3.47 -1.11 -3.32
CA GLN A 45 3.84 0.25 -3.73
C GLN A 45 2.79 1.26 -3.28
N GLY A 46 1.52 1.08 -3.64
CA GLY A 46 0.44 1.99 -3.23
C GLY A 46 0.25 2.11 -1.72
N ALA A 47 0.44 1.02 -0.95
CA ALA A 47 0.42 1.06 0.52
C ALA A 47 1.60 1.84 1.12
N THR A 48 2.78 1.78 0.48
CA THR A 48 3.97 2.52 0.89
C THR A 48 3.82 4.00 0.57
N GLU A 49 3.39 4.34 -0.65
CA GLU A 49 3.07 5.72 -1.08
C GLU A 49 2.03 6.36 -0.16
N THR A 50 0.96 5.62 0.19
CA THR A 50 -0.07 6.09 1.14
C THR A 50 0.51 6.38 2.53
N ARG A 51 1.43 5.55 3.02
CA ARG A 51 2.12 5.76 4.31
C ARG A 51 3.01 7.02 4.26
N GLU A 52 3.79 7.19 3.20
CA GLU A 52 4.67 8.35 3.03
C GLU A 52 3.89 9.66 2.91
N GLN A 53 2.80 9.67 2.13
CA GLN A 53 1.91 10.83 2.00
C GLN A 53 1.26 11.23 3.33
N LEU A 54 0.88 10.25 4.18
CA LEU A 54 0.35 10.54 5.52
C LEU A 54 1.40 11.15 6.45
N ILE A 55 2.65 10.68 6.39
CA ILE A 55 3.76 11.24 7.18
C ILE A 55 4.04 12.69 6.75
N GLN A 56 4.09 12.95 5.43
CA GLN A 56 4.26 14.29 4.87
C GLN A 56 3.12 15.23 5.28
N ALA A 57 1.86 14.80 5.13
CA ALA A 57 0.69 15.58 5.56
C ALA A 57 0.69 15.85 7.07
N GLY A 58 1.18 14.92 7.90
CA GLY A 58 1.38 15.14 9.34
C GLY A 58 2.40 16.23 9.65
N GLN A 59 3.50 16.28 8.88
CA GLN A 59 4.54 17.31 9.00
C GLN A 59 4.07 18.68 8.51
N GLU A 60 3.34 18.75 7.39
CA GLU A 60 2.73 19.98 6.89
C GLU A 60 1.67 20.53 7.86
N PHE A 61 0.82 19.66 8.41
CA PHE A 61 -0.16 20.03 9.42
C PHE A 61 0.51 20.55 10.71
N GLU A 62 1.59 19.91 11.16
CA GLU A 62 2.36 20.39 12.32
C GLU A 62 2.99 21.77 12.06
N ALA A 63 3.57 21.98 10.87
CA ALA A 63 4.11 23.27 10.47
C ALA A 63 3.02 24.37 10.47
N TYR A 64 1.85 24.08 9.88
CA TYR A 64 0.70 24.98 9.89
C TYR A 64 0.20 25.28 11.31
N PHE A 65 0.07 24.25 12.15
CA PHE A 65 -0.41 24.39 13.52
C PHE A 65 0.53 25.25 14.39
N ILE A 66 1.85 25.04 14.29
CA ILE A 66 2.83 25.87 15.00
C ILE A 66 2.78 27.32 14.49
N SER A 67 2.66 27.54 13.18
CA SER A 67 2.50 28.87 12.59
C SER A 67 1.24 29.59 13.10
N TYR A 68 0.12 28.87 13.19
CA TYR A 68 -1.13 29.38 13.73
C TYR A 68 -1.04 29.68 15.23
N LEU A 69 -0.36 28.83 16.00
CA LEU A 69 -0.14 29.02 17.43
C LEU A 69 0.73 30.27 17.70
N LEU A 70 1.79 30.49 16.93
CA LEU A 70 2.61 31.72 16.98
C LEU A 70 1.78 32.97 16.69
N LYS A 71 0.94 32.91 15.65
CA LYS A 71 0.00 34.00 15.31
C LYS A 71 -0.94 34.29 16.50
N VAL A 72 -1.62 33.28 17.04
CA VAL A 72 -2.59 33.46 18.14
C VAL A 72 -1.90 33.98 19.40
N MET A 73 -0.70 33.51 19.73
CA MET A 73 0.09 34.08 20.85
C MET A 73 0.37 35.57 20.63
N ARG A 74 0.72 36.01 19.41
CA ARG A 74 0.91 37.44 19.10
C ARG A 74 -0.40 38.23 19.25
N GLU A 75 -1.54 37.66 18.85
CA GLU A 75 -2.87 38.28 19.02
C GLU A 75 -3.28 38.46 20.50
N THR A 76 -2.64 37.75 21.45
CA THR A 76 -2.84 38.00 22.90
C THR A 76 -2.04 39.18 23.47
N VAL A 77 -1.07 39.73 22.71
CA VAL A 77 -0.25 40.87 23.17
C VAL A 77 -1.02 42.18 22.97
N PRO A 78 -1.26 43.01 24.01
CA PRO A 78 -1.99 44.27 23.87
C PRO A 78 -1.34 45.22 22.85
N GLU A 79 -2.16 45.86 22.00
CA GLU A 79 -1.70 46.66 20.85
C GLU A 79 -0.70 47.78 21.22
N GLY A 80 -0.71 48.27 22.45
CA GLY A 80 0.22 49.29 22.96
C GLY A 80 1.72 48.94 22.87
N ALA A 81 2.09 47.68 22.59
CA ALA A 81 3.48 47.26 22.40
C ALA A 81 3.88 47.08 20.91
N LEU A 82 2.95 46.78 20.00
CA LEU A 82 3.26 46.26 18.65
C LEU A 82 2.32 46.76 17.52
N ALA A 83 1.57 47.85 17.73
CA ALA A 83 0.64 48.41 16.75
C ALA A 83 1.32 49.01 15.49
N ASN A 84 1.84 48.17 14.59
CA ASN A 84 2.36 48.59 13.28
C ASN A 84 1.87 47.65 12.17
N LYS A 85 0.69 47.96 11.61
CA LYS A 85 -0.07 47.07 10.71
C LYS A 85 0.66 46.74 9.40
N GLN A 86 1.62 47.55 8.98
CA GLN A 86 2.49 47.26 7.83
C GLN A 86 3.35 46.00 8.02
N GLY A 87 3.65 45.62 9.27
CA GLY A 87 4.44 44.43 9.60
C GLY A 87 3.67 43.11 9.51
N ALA A 88 2.34 43.12 9.39
CA ALA A 88 1.51 41.91 9.52
C ALA A 88 1.89 40.79 8.54
N TYR A 89 2.19 41.12 7.27
CA TYR A 89 2.61 40.14 6.27
C TYR A 89 4.01 39.57 6.54
N PHE A 90 4.95 40.39 7.03
CA PHE A 90 6.27 39.90 7.44
C PHE A 90 6.16 38.93 8.61
N TYR A 91 5.29 39.21 9.58
CA TYR A 91 5.02 38.30 10.69
C TYR A 91 4.41 36.98 10.21
N SER A 92 3.45 36.97 9.27
CA SER A 92 2.89 35.70 8.77
C SER A 92 3.92 34.83 8.04
N PHE A 93 4.83 35.41 7.25
CA PHE A 93 5.90 34.63 6.62
C PHE A 93 6.93 34.14 7.63
N TYR A 94 7.22 34.93 8.67
CA TYR A 94 8.14 34.56 9.75
C TYR A 94 7.57 33.42 10.60
N ASP A 95 6.27 33.47 10.94
CA ASP A 95 5.58 32.40 11.66
C ASP A 95 5.57 31.10 10.84
N GLN A 96 5.36 31.19 9.52
CA GLN A 96 5.40 30.05 8.59
C GLN A 96 6.80 29.43 8.49
N GLU A 97 7.85 30.23 8.42
CA GLU A 97 9.25 29.75 8.44
C GLU A 97 9.59 29.06 9.76
N ILE A 98 9.17 29.61 10.91
CA ILE A 98 9.38 28.98 12.21
C ILE A 98 8.60 27.66 12.30
N GLY A 99 7.32 27.64 11.91
CA GLY A 99 6.50 26.43 11.94
C GLY A 99 7.08 25.32 11.08
N THR A 100 7.52 25.66 9.86
CA THR A 100 8.18 24.71 8.93
C THR A 100 9.46 24.13 9.53
N ARG A 101 10.35 24.98 10.05
CA ARG A 101 11.62 24.54 10.68
C ARG A 101 11.41 23.75 11.96
N ALA A 102 10.39 24.11 12.76
CA ALA A 102 10.04 23.41 13.98
C ALA A 102 9.52 22.00 13.66
N ALA A 103 8.57 21.85 12.73
CA ALA A 103 8.09 20.54 12.29
C ALA A 103 9.19 19.66 11.69
N GLN A 104 10.08 20.25 10.86
CA GLN A 104 11.31 19.57 10.37
C GLN A 104 12.25 19.12 11.50
N SER A 105 12.18 19.75 12.68
CA SER A 105 12.99 19.42 13.86
C SER A 105 12.23 18.54 14.88
N GLY A 106 11.04 18.03 14.53
CA GLY A 106 10.20 17.20 15.41
C GLY A 106 9.16 17.97 16.25
N GLY A 107 9.19 19.30 16.24
CA GLY A 107 8.09 20.19 16.64
C GLY A 107 7.47 19.91 18.01
N LEU A 108 6.17 19.58 17.97
CA LEU A 108 5.32 19.18 19.10
C LEU A 108 5.09 17.66 19.13
N GLY A 109 5.68 16.91 18.18
CA GLY A 109 5.51 15.48 17.99
C GLY A 109 4.27 15.07 17.17
N ILE A 110 3.57 16.01 16.52
CA ILE A 110 2.33 15.70 15.78
C ILE A 110 2.65 14.86 14.53
N ALA A 111 3.67 15.23 13.75
CA ALA A 111 4.12 14.44 12.60
C ALA A 111 4.53 13.02 13.03
N LYS A 112 5.18 12.89 14.21
CA LYS A 112 5.55 11.61 14.79
C LYS A 112 4.34 10.77 15.22
N MET A 113 3.31 11.36 15.82
CA MET A 113 2.07 10.62 16.14
C MET A 113 1.37 10.12 14.88
N VAL A 114 1.38 10.91 13.79
CA VAL A 114 0.84 10.49 12.49
C VAL A 114 1.70 9.36 11.88
N GLN A 115 3.03 9.43 12.00
CA GLN A 115 3.93 8.34 11.61
C GLN A 115 3.66 7.06 12.39
N GLU A 116 3.61 7.09 13.72
CA GLU A 116 3.33 5.92 14.56
C GLU A 116 1.94 5.31 14.25
N TYR A 117 0.96 6.15 13.94
CA TYR A 117 -0.36 5.71 13.45
C TYR A 117 -0.26 5.02 12.08
N ALA A 118 0.41 5.64 11.10
CA ALA A 118 0.56 5.09 9.76
C ALA A 118 1.40 3.79 9.76
N GLU A 119 2.42 3.71 10.61
CA GLU A 119 3.23 2.51 10.80
C GLU A 119 2.42 1.33 11.33
N LYS A 120 1.49 1.59 12.25
CA LYS A 120 0.64 0.59 12.91
C LYS A 120 -0.61 0.20 12.13
N TYR A 121 -1.24 1.12 11.41
CA TYR A 121 -2.58 0.93 10.82
C TYR A 121 -2.63 1.02 9.28
N VAL A 122 -1.58 1.47 8.60
CA VAL A 122 -1.46 1.33 7.13
C VAL A 122 -0.55 0.13 6.83
N PRO A 123 -1.10 -1.05 6.50
CA PRO A 123 -0.31 -2.26 6.33
C PRO A 123 0.50 -2.22 5.03
N VAL A 124 1.77 -1.84 5.14
CA VAL A 124 2.79 -2.28 4.16
C VAL A 124 2.95 -3.77 4.41
N SER A 125 2.40 -4.61 3.53
CA SER A 125 2.18 -6.03 3.79
C SER A 125 3.45 -6.87 3.65
N SER A 126 4.36 -6.78 4.62
CA SER A 126 5.47 -7.72 4.79
C SER A 126 4.94 -9.15 4.74
N ALA A 127 5.39 -9.91 3.73
CA ALA A 127 4.82 -11.20 3.39
C ALA A 127 5.37 -12.34 4.25
N GLU A 128 5.11 -12.32 5.57
CA GLU A 128 5.42 -13.43 6.47
C GLU A 128 4.34 -13.61 7.53
N GLY A 129 3.68 -14.78 7.51
CA GLY A 129 2.51 -15.08 8.33
C GLY A 129 2.01 -16.52 8.22
N SER A 130 2.91 -17.46 7.92
CA SER A 130 2.58 -18.85 7.58
C SER A 130 3.42 -19.86 8.39
N SER A 131 3.27 -19.85 9.71
CA SER A 131 3.97 -20.79 10.62
C SER A 131 3.20 -21.09 11.92
N SER A 132 1.89 -21.33 11.81
CA SER A 132 1.12 -22.01 12.88
C SER A 132 0.25 -23.13 12.32
N SER A 133 0.87 -24.31 12.19
CA SER A 133 0.18 -25.59 12.09
C SER A 133 0.86 -26.56 13.03
N GLY A 134 0.09 -27.10 13.98
CA GLY A 134 0.49 -28.02 15.04
C GLY A 134 -0.75 -28.57 15.71
#